data_AF-A0A974NM56-F1
#
_entry.id   AF-A0A974NM56-F1
#
_cell.length_a   1.000
_cell.length_b   1.000
_cell.length_c   1.000
_cell.angle_alpha   90.00
_cell.angle_beta   90.00
_cell.angle_gamma   90.00
#
_symmetry.space_group_name_H-M   'P 1'
#
loop_
_entity.id
_entity.type
_entity.pdbx_description
1 polymer ?
#
loop_
_entity_poly.entity_id
_entity_poly.type
_entity_poly.pdbx_seq_one_letter_code
_entity_poly.pdbx_strand_id
1 'polypeptide(L)' 'MEKTKGRLIPIIELLISHFISYKNRKPTHADELLDYIQEQYISGKLSAANYKHLYSELDKRGAKKAKFIK' A
#
# COMPACT_ATOMS: atom_id res chain seq x y z
N MET A 1 29.13 -17.15 8.70
CA MET A 1 28.54 -16.20 7.73
C MET A 1 27.07 -16.56 7.60
N GLU A 2 26.20 -15.90 8.38
CA GLU A 2 24.75 -16.11 8.30
C GLU A 2 24.26 -15.68 6.92
N LYS A 3 23.86 -16.67 6.10
CA LYS A 3 23.08 -16.42 4.90
C LYS A 3 21.68 -16.05 5.37
N THR A 4 21.39 -14.76 5.46
CA THR A 4 20.02 -14.27 5.59
C THR A 4 19.22 -14.82 4.41
N LYS A 5 18.39 -15.83 4.67
CA LYS A 5 17.33 -16.25 3.73
C LYS A 5 16.63 -14.96 3.30
N GLY A 6 16.74 -14.60 2.02
CA GLY A 6 16.09 -13.43 1.46
C GLY A 6 14.60 -13.53 1.72
N ARG A 7 14.14 -12.92 2.81
CA ARG A 7 12.72 -12.76 3.09
C ARG A 7 12.22 -11.87 1.97
N LEU A 8 11.47 -12.44 1.05
CA LEU A 8 10.61 -11.66 0.17
C LEU A 8 9.72 -10.85 1.09
N ILE A 9 10.05 -9.57 1.29
CA ILE A 9 9.20 -8.66 2.06
C ILE A 9 7.90 -8.55 1.25
N PRO A 10 6.76 -8.99 1.79
CA PRO A 10 5.48 -8.88 1.10
C PRO A 10 5.25 -7.42 0.68
N ILE A 11 4.78 -7.22 -0.54
CA ILE A 11 4.58 -5.89 -1.13
C ILE A 11 3.72 -4.96 -0.24
N ILE A 12 2.80 -5.54 0.55
CA ILE A 12 1.99 -4.80 1.52
C ILE A 12 2.78 -4.36 2.76
N GLU A 13 3.75 -5.14 3.23
CA GLU A 13 4.61 -4.70 4.34
C GLU A 13 5.47 -3.51 3.91
N LEU A 14 5.99 -3.54 2.67
CA LEU A 14 6.70 -2.41 2.08
C LEU A 14 5.79 -1.16 1.97
N LEU A 15 4.55 -1.35 1.53
CA LEU A 15 3.56 -0.27 1.47
C LEU A 15 3.29 0.33 2.86
N ILE A 16 3.10 -0.50 3.89
CA ILE A 16 2.86 -0.05 5.25
C ILE A 16 4.08 0.71 5.79
N SER A 17 5.30 0.22 5.57
CA SER A 17 6.52 0.92 5.96
C SER A 17 6.63 2.29 5.29
N HIS A 18 6.28 2.37 4.00
CA HIS A 18 6.31 3.64 3.27
C HIS A 18 5.22 4.60 3.77
N PHE A 19 4.02 4.10 4.05
CA PHE A 19 2.95 4.88 4.67
C PHE A 19 3.39 5.43 6.03
N ILE A 20 3.98 4.60 6.89
CA ILE A 20 4.46 5.02 8.22
C ILE A 20 5.53 6.09 8.08
N SER A 21 6.48 5.93 7.16
CA SER A 21 7.50 6.93 6.90
C SER A 21 6.90 8.26 6.42
N TYR A 22 5.87 8.20 5.57
CA TYR A 22 5.25 9.39 4.98
C TYR A 22 4.29 10.12 5.91
N LYS A 23 3.43 9.40 6.64
CA LYS A 23 2.40 9.98 7.53
C LYS A 23 2.87 10.03 9.01
N ASN A 24 4.05 9.49 9.33
CA ASN A 24 4.62 9.34 10.68
C ASN A 24 3.69 8.62 11.68
N ARG A 25 2.85 7.71 11.17
CA ARG A 25 1.92 6.90 11.97
C ARG A 25 1.57 5.61 11.26
N LYS A 26 1.09 4.62 12.01
CA LYS A 26 0.52 3.39 11.44
C LYS A 26 -0.82 3.69 10.74
N PRO A 27 -1.12 3.00 9.63
CA PRO A 27 -2.47 3.00 9.09
C PRO A 27 -3.41 2.38 10.12
N THR A 28 -4.57 2.99 10.35
CA THR A 28 -5.60 2.46 11.25
C THR A 28 -6.48 1.44 10.54
N HIS A 29 -6.68 1.62 9.23
CA HIS A 29 -7.47 0.72 8.37
C HIS A 29 -6.80 0.53 7.01
N ALA A 30 -7.12 -0.59 6.35
CA ALA A 30 -6.62 -0.89 5.01
C ALA A 30 -7.10 0.13 3.95
N ASP A 31 -8.21 0.81 4.22
CA ASP A 31 -8.77 1.84 3.35
C ASP A 31 -7.84 3.07 3.27
N GLU A 32 -7.14 3.42 4.35
CA GLU A 32 -6.13 4.48 4.33
C GLU A 32 -4.94 4.14 3.42
N LEU A 33 -4.62 2.85 3.28
CA LEU A 33 -3.59 2.41 2.35
C LEU A 33 -4.07 2.55 0.90
N LEU A 34 -5.37 2.36 0.63
CA LEU A 34 -5.97 2.61 -0.68
C LEU A 34 -5.92 4.10 -1.03
N ASP A 35 -6.33 4.97 -0.11
CA ASP A 35 -6.25 6.42 -0.29
C ASP A 35 -4.80 6.86 -0.54
N TYR A 36 -3.86 6.31 0.24
CA TYR A 36 -2.45 6.61 0.09
C TYR A 36 -1.88 6.21 -1.28
N ILE A 37 -2.12 4.98 -1.76
CA ILE A 37 -1.63 4.57 -3.09
C ILE A 37 -2.29 5.38 -4.21
N GLN A 38 -3.53 5.83 -4.01
CA GLN A 38 -4.25 6.68 -4.94
C GLN A 38 -3.63 8.09 -4.97
N GLU A 39 -3.32 8.69 -3.82
CA GLU A 39 -2.58 9.95 -3.71
C GLU A 39 -1.22 9.84 -4.42
N GLN A 40 -0.46 8.76 -4.19
CA GLN A 40 0.85 8.57 -4.83
C GLN A 40 0.73 8.37 -6.35
N TYR A 41 -0.31 7.69 -6.82
CA TYR A 41 -0.59 7.50 -8.25
C TYR A 41 -0.95 8.82 -8.94
N ILE A 42 -1.88 9.60 -8.35
CA ILE A 42 -2.27 10.92 -8.88
C ILE A 42 -1.09 11.87 -8.90
N SER A 43 -0.21 11.79 -7.89
CA SER A 43 1.02 12.60 -7.81
C SER A 43 2.13 12.14 -8.77
N GLY A 44 1.93 11.08 -9.55
CA GLY A 44 2.93 10.51 -10.46
C GLY A 44 4.09 9.78 -9.78
N LYS A 45 4.05 9.62 -8.45
CA LYS A 45 5.07 8.90 -7.65
C LYS A 45 4.92 7.38 -7.72
N LEU A 46 3.75 6.91 -8.13
CA LEU A 46 3.45 5.49 -8.31
C LEU A 46 3.09 5.23 -9.76
N SER A 47 3.73 4.25 -10.38
CA SER A 47 3.39 3.84 -11.75
C SER A 47 2.03 3.13 -11.79
N ALA A 48 1.36 3.18 -12.95
CA ALA A 48 0.07 2.51 -13.13
C ALA A 48 0.14 0.99 -12.86
N ALA A 49 1.25 0.34 -13.21
CA ALA A 49 1.48 -1.08 -12.93
C ALA A 49 1.57 -1.35 -11.42
N ASN A 50 2.35 -0.56 -10.69
CA ASN A 50 2.49 -0.70 -9.24
C ASN A 50 1.19 -0.39 -8.52
N TYR A 51 0.47 0.65 -8.96
CA TYR A 51 -0.86 0.98 -8.44
C TYR A 51 -1.83 -0.18 -8.57
N LYS A 52 -1.97 -0.75 -9.78
CA LYS A 52 -2.88 -1.89 -10.02
C LYS A 52 -2.51 -3.11 -9.18
N HIS A 53 -1.22 -3.40 -9.05
CA HIS A 53 -0.74 -4.52 -8.24
C HIS A 53 -1.07 -4.31 -6.75
N LEU A 54 -0.72 -3.14 -6.20
CA LEU A 54 -1.01 -2.80 -4.80
C LEU A 54 -2.51 -2.78 -4.51
N TYR A 55 -3.31 -2.21 -5.42
CA TYR A 55 -4.76 -2.20 -5.31
C TYR A 55 -5.33 -3.62 -5.26
N SER A 56 -4.89 -4.51 -6.17
CA SER A 56 -5.33 -5.91 -6.18
C SER A 56 -4.97 -6.65 -4.88
N GLU A 57 -3.78 -6.41 -4.33
CA GLU A 57 -3.34 -7.04 -3.08
C GLU A 57 -4.09 -6.51 -1.85
N LEU A 58 -4.45 -5.23 -1.83
CA LEU A 58 -5.29 -4.63 -0.78
C LEU A 58 -6.74 -5.12 -0.89
N ASP A 59 -7.28 -5.19 -2.10
CA ASP A 59 -8.64 -5.69 -2.39
C ASP A 59 -8.82 -7.15 -1.95
N LYS A 60 -7.87 -8.04 -2.28
CA LYS A 60 -7.86 -9.44 -1.81
C LYS A 60 -7.86 -9.59 -0.29
N ARG A 61 -7.33 -8.59 0.43
CA ARG A 61 -7.28 -8.57 1.90
C ARG A 61 -8.51 -7.92 2.52
N GLY A 62 -9.50 -7.56 1.71
CA GLY A 62 -10.77 -6.99 2.16
C GLY A 62 -10.74 -5.49 2.40
N ALA A 63 -9.73 -4.76 1.87
CA ALA A 63 -9.76 -3.31 1.87
C ALA A 63 -10.96 -2.83 1.05
N LYS A 64 -11.86 -2.07 1.66
CA LYS A 64 -13.04 -1.58 0.98
C LYS A 64 -12.73 -0.19 0.48
N LYS A 65 -12.64 -0.03 -0.83
CA LYS A 65 -12.63 1.31 -1.43
C LYS A 65 -13.76 2.11 -0.79
N ALA A 66 -13.43 3.27 -0.21
CA ALA A 66 -14.42 4.19 0.31
C ALA A 66 -15.47 4.38 -0.79
N LYS A 67 -16.66 3.83 -0.57
CA LYS A 67 -17.77 4.00 -1.50
C LYS A 67 -18.00 5.50 -1.53
N PHE A 68 -17.68 6.15 -2.65
CA PHE A 68 -18.10 7.52 -2.92
C PHE A 68 -19.59 7.59 -2.61
N ILE A 69 -19.95 8.25 -1.50
CA ILE A 69 -21.34 8.61 -1.24
C ILE A 69 -21.57 9.83 -2.12
N LYS A 70 -22.19 9.54 -3.28
CA LYS A 70 -22.89 10.37 -4.26
C LYS A 70 -22.66 11.88 -4.22
#